data_AF-W5TPG3-F1
#
_entry.id   AF-W5TPG3-F1
#
_cell.length_a   1.000
_cell.length_b   1.000
_cell.length_c   1.000
_cell.angle_alpha   90.00
_cell.angle_beta   90.00
_cell.angle_gamma   90.00
#
_symmetry.space_group_name_H-M   'P 1'
#
loop_
_entity.id
_entity.type
_entity.pdbx_description
1 polymer ?
#
loop_
_entity_poly.entity_id
_entity_poly.type
_entity_poly.pdbx_seq_one_letter_code
_entity_poly.pdbx_strand_id
1 'polypeptide(L)'
;MQTHEAGDLRTDVGVLAQAVEDGRLWIDGVLVGDGTHERCARRYETLAEQIEQQIRALAPATALPGFGGFDSGAALRGGFEGKAADAVERLQEYAAAARQLAQTLRAAAAAYVQHDGDSAAALARTVPPAVTVSPSQPVGVGHA
;
A
#
# COMPACT_ATOMS: atom_id res chain seq x y z
N MET A 1 26.35 -22.18 -16.75
CA MET A 1 26.35 -20.72 -16.53
C MET A 1 25.66 -20.11 -17.74
N GLN A 2 24.32 -20.03 -17.69
CA GLN A 2 23.51 -19.53 -18.80
C GLN A 2 23.43 -18.00 -18.68
N THR A 3 23.95 -17.34 -19.70
CA THR A 3 23.85 -15.90 -19.92
C THR A 3 22.40 -15.57 -20.30
N HIS A 4 21.65 -14.94 -19.40
CA HIS A 4 20.35 -14.35 -19.75
C HIS A 4 20.61 -13.21 -20.73
N GLU A 5 20.17 -13.38 -21.97
CA GLU A 5 20.25 -12.35 -23.01
C GLU A 5 19.42 -11.13 -22.63
N ALA A 6 19.95 -9.95 -22.89
CA ALA A 6 19.32 -8.65 -22.67
C ALA A 6 18.06 -8.38 -23.56
N GLY A 7 17.57 -9.39 -24.28
CA GLY A 7 16.35 -9.35 -25.11
C GLY A 7 15.06 -9.70 -24.37
N ASP A 8 15.14 -10.20 -23.14
CA ASP A 8 13.96 -10.72 -22.41
C ASP A 8 13.28 -9.66 -21.53
N LEU A 9 14.06 -8.73 -20.97
CA LEU A 9 13.59 -7.82 -19.92
C LEU A 9 12.48 -6.86 -20.36
N ARG A 10 12.52 -6.35 -21.60
CA ARG A 10 11.47 -5.47 -22.14
C ARG A 10 10.16 -6.23 -22.36
N THR A 11 10.27 -7.49 -22.76
CA THR A 11 9.13 -8.39 -22.97
C THR A 11 8.53 -8.77 -21.62
N ASP A 12 9.37 -9.12 -20.65
CA ASP A 12 8.97 -9.46 -19.29
C ASP A 12 8.27 -8.30 -18.57
N VAL A 13 8.80 -7.08 -18.70
CA VAL A 13 8.18 -5.87 -18.14
C VAL A 13 6.84 -5.59 -18.82
N GLY A 14 6.73 -5.80 -20.14
CA GLY A 14 5.47 -5.66 -20.86
C GLY A 14 4.41 -6.68 -20.42
N VAL A 15 4.81 -7.94 -20.22
CA VAL A 15 3.93 -9.01 -19.71
C VAL A 15 3.48 -8.71 -18.28
N LEU A 16 4.38 -8.18 -17.43
CA LEU A 16 4.05 -7.79 -16.07
C LEU A 16 3.08 -6.60 -16.04
N ALA A 17 3.33 -5.57 -16.85
CA ALA A 17 2.44 -4.42 -16.96
C ALA A 17 1.04 -4.82 -17.44
N GLN A 18 0.95 -5.69 -18.45
CA GLN A 18 -0.32 -6.24 -18.92
C GLN A 18 -1.01 -7.08 -17.84
N ALA A 19 -0.27 -7.83 -17.02
CA ALA A 19 -0.85 -8.60 -15.92
C ALA A 19 -1.39 -7.70 -14.78
N VAL A 20 -0.81 -6.53 -14.55
CA VAL A 20 -1.35 -5.49 -13.66
C VAL A 20 -2.65 -4.92 -14.22
N GLU A 21 -2.63 -4.54 -15.50
CA GLU A 21 -3.78 -3.91 -16.16
C GLU A 21 -4.98 -4.86 -16.32
N ASP A 22 -4.71 -6.14 -16.60
CA ASP A 22 -5.71 -7.20 -16.68
C ASP A 22 -6.23 -7.64 -15.29
N GLY A 23 -5.69 -7.08 -14.18
CA GLY A 23 -6.06 -7.48 -12.82
C GLY A 23 -5.71 -8.94 -12.52
N ARG A 24 -4.56 -9.41 -13.00
CA ARG A 24 -4.07 -10.79 -12.84
C ARG A 24 -2.84 -10.88 -11.95
N LEU A 25 -2.19 -9.77 -11.60
CA LEU A 25 -1.03 -9.78 -10.71
C LEU A 25 -1.46 -9.70 -9.24
N TRP A 26 -1.00 -10.64 -8.42
CA TRP A 26 -1.28 -10.69 -6.99
C TRP A 26 0.03 -10.71 -6.21
N ILE A 27 0.16 -9.86 -5.19
CA ILE A 27 1.26 -9.88 -4.23
C ILE A 27 0.65 -10.01 -2.83
N ASP A 28 1.09 -11.02 -2.06
CA ASP A 28 0.59 -11.31 -0.71
C ASP A 28 -0.96 -11.39 -0.61
N GLY A 29 -1.60 -11.90 -1.66
CA GLY A 29 -3.06 -12.02 -1.73
C GLY A 29 -3.78 -10.70 -2.05
N VAL A 30 -3.05 -9.65 -2.45
CA VAL A 30 -3.60 -8.36 -2.89
C VAL A 30 -3.38 -8.17 -4.38
N LEU A 31 -4.46 -7.89 -5.10
CA LEU A 31 -4.39 -7.56 -6.52
C LEU A 31 -3.57 -6.27 -6.72
N VAL A 32 -2.51 -6.35 -7.52
CA VAL A 32 -1.71 -5.22 -7.98
C VAL A 32 -2.43 -4.62 -9.18
N GLY A 33 -2.97 -3.43 -8.96
CA GLY A 33 -3.67 -2.61 -9.94
C GLY A 33 -3.82 -1.19 -9.40
N ASP A 34 -4.40 -0.31 -10.20
CA ASP A 34 -4.69 1.04 -9.73
C ASP A 34 -5.49 1.01 -8.43
N GLY A 35 -5.04 1.79 -7.44
CA GLY A 35 -5.67 1.89 -6.13
C GLY A 35 -5.32 0.79 -5.11
N THR A 36 -4.34 -0.10 -5.38
CA THR A 36 -3.85 -1.07 -4.37
C THR A 36 -3.37 -0.38 -3.09
N HIS A 37 -2.62 0.70 -3.20
CA HIS A 37 -2.15 1.51 -2.07
C HIS A 37 -3.32 2.05 -1.22
N GLU A 38 -4.41 2.50 -1.87
CA GLU A 38 -5.60 3.00 -1.18
C GLU A 38 -6.37 1.87 -0.50
N ARG A 39 -6.43 0.67 -1.12
CA ARG A 39 -7.02 -0.51 -0.47
C ARG A 39 -6.22 -0.93 0.77
N CYS A 40 -4.90 -0.91 0.70
CA CYS A 40 -4.03 -1.18 1.84
C CYS A 40 -4.20 -0.11 2.94
N ALA A 41 -4.22 1.17 2.59
CA ALA A 41 -4.43 2.26 3.54
C ALA A 41 -5.77 2.14 4.26
N ARG A 42 -6.87 1.91 3.53
CA ARG A 42 -8.20 1.68 4.12
C ARG A 42 -8.23 0.51 5.09
N ARG A 43 -7.50 -0.58 4.79
CA ARG A 43 -7.44 -1.74 5.68
C ARG A 43 -6.82 -1.40 7.04
N TYR A 44 -5.77 -0.57 7.03
CA TYR A 44 -5.17 -0.07 8.27
C TYR A 44 -6.06 0.92 9.02
N GLU A 45 -6.84 1.73 8.32
CA GLU A 45 -7.86 2.60 8.96
C GLU A 45 -8.95 1.78 9.63
N THR A 46 -9.50 0.78 8.94
CA THR A 46 -10.47 -0.15 9.51
C THR A 46 -9.89 -0.89 10.73
N LEU A 47 -8.62 -1.29 10.68
CA LEU A 47 -7.95 -1.90 11.83
C LEU A 47 -7.89 -0.92 13.03
N ALA A 48 -7.50 0.33 12.80
CA ALA A 48 -7.47 1.35 13.85
C ALA A 48 -8.85 1.56 14.48
N GLU A 49 -9.91 1.62 13.66
CA GLU A 49 -11.29 1.73 14.15
C GLU A 49 -11.73 0.54 15.00
N GLN A 50 -11.35 -0.68 14.59
CA GLN A 50 -11.63 -1.89 15.36
C GLN A 50 -10.90 -1.88 16.71
N ILE A 51 -9.64 -1.43 16.74
CA ILE A 51 -8.87 -1.30 17.98
C ILE A 51 -9.54 -0.27 18.91
N GLU A 52 -10.01 0.84 18.38
CA GLU A 52 -10.73 1.85 19.18
C GLU A 52 -12.06 1.34 19.75
N GLN A 53 -12.74 0.45 19.04
CA GLN A 53 -13.92 -0.24 19.59
C GLN A 53 -13.53 -1.12 20.77
N GLN A 54 -12.41 -1.84 20.69
CA GLN A 54 -11.89 -2.65 21.79
C GLN A 54 -11.48 -1.79 23.00
N ILE A 55 -10.84 -0.65 22.76
CA ILE A 55 -10.51 0.32 23.82
C ILE A 55 -11.78 0.77 24.54
N ARG A 56 -12.84 1.13 23.81
CA ARG A 56 -14.12 1.53 24.42
C ARG A 56 -14.75 0.42 25.26
N ALA A 57 -14.64 -0.83 24.82
CA ALA A 57 -15.13 -1.98 25.55
C ALA A 57 -14.30 -2.27 26.83
N LEU A 58 -12.99 -2.01 26.78
CA LEU A 58 -12.07 -2.28 27.89
C LEU A 58 -12.00 -1.14 28.93
N ALA A 59 -12.26 0.11 28.52
CA ALA A 59 -12.16 1.28 29.38
C ALA A 59 -12.90 1.17 30.74
N PRO A 60 -14.09 0.56 30.85
CA PRO A 60 -14.74 0.39 32.15
C PRO A 60 -13.93 -0.49 33.13
N ALA A 61 -13.06 -1.39 32.64
CA ALA A 61 -12.24 -2.25 33.48
C ALA A 61 -11.09 -1.50 34.17
N THR A 62 -10.82 -0.24 33.82
CA THR A 62 -9.82 0.59 34.51
C THR A 62 -10.36 1.16 35.83
N ALA A 63 -11.64 0.96 36.15
CA ALA A 63 -12.24 1.36 37.42
C ALA A 63 -13.28 0.32 37.85
N LEU A 64 -12.90 -0.57 38.77
CA LEU A 64 -13.72 -1.72 39.16
C LEU A 64 -14.32 -1.54 40.56
N PRO A 65 -15.66 -1.50 40.69
CA PRO A 65 -16.31 -1.65 41.99
C PRO A 65 -16.28 -3.12 42.46
N GLY A 66 -16.43 -3.36 43.77
CA GLY A 66 -16.85 -4.67 44.28
C GLY A 66 -15.77 -5.62 44.82
N PHE A 67 -14.52 -5.20 44.99
CA PHE A 67 -13.47 -6.05 45.60
C PHE A 67 -13.56 -6.22 47.13
N GLY A 68 -14.57 -5.64 47.78
CA GLY A 68 -14.73 -5.67 49.25
C GLY A 68 -13.82 -4.68 49.98
N GLY A 69 -14.04 -4.51 51.29
CA GLY A 69 -13.32 -3.55 52.13
C GLY A 69 -12.03 -4.08 52.78
N PHE A 70 -11.59 -5.29 52.42
CA PHE A 70 -10.36 -5.89 52.94
C PHE A 70 -9.13 -5.38 52.17
N ASP A 71 -7.97 -5.32 52.83
CA ASP A 71 -6.71 -4.88 52.21
C ASP A 71 -6.32 -5.73 50.99
N SER A 72 -6.61 -7.04 51.03
CA SER A 72 -6.40 -7.95 49.91
C SER A 72 -7.29 -7.62 48.69
N GLY A 73 -8.51 -7.13 48.94
CA GLY A 73 -9.41 -6.64 47.90
C GLY A 73 -8.88 -5.36 47.25
N ALA A 74 -8.32 -4.45 48.05
CA ALA A 74 -7.71 -3.22 47.52
C ALA A 74 -6.50 -3.52 46.61
N ALA A 75 -5.65 -4.48 47.00
CA ALA A 75 -4.49 -4.90 46.21
C ALA A 75 -4.89 -5.53 44.86
N LEU A 76 -5.89 -6.42 44.86
CA LEU A 76 -6.38 -7.03 43.63
C LEU A 76 -7.03 -6.00 42.70
N ARG A 77 -7.88 -5.11 43.23
CA ARG A 77 -8.48 -4.02 42.46
C ARG A 77 -7.41 -3.19 41.77
N GLY A 78 -6.41 -2.69 42.51
CA GLY A 78 -5.34 -1.89 41.93
C GLY A 78 -4.54 -2.65 40.86
N GLY A 79 -4.30 -3.95 41.06
CA GLY A 79 -3.63 -4.79 40.06
C GLY A 79 -4.44 -4.99 38.78
N PHE A 80 -5.75 -5.16 38.88
CA PHE A 80 -6.64 -5.28 37.70
C PHE A 80 -6.79 -3.95 36.96
N GLU A 81 -7.04 -2.87 37.70
CA GLU A 81 -7.17 -1.52 37.13
C GLU A 81 -5.88 -1.09 36.42
N GLY A 82 -4.71 -1.36 37.03
CA GLY A 82 -3.41 -1.10 36.41
C GLY A 82 -3.22 -1.88 35.10
N LYS A 83 -3.50 -3.19 35.10
CA LYS A 83 -3.40 -4.00 33.86
C LYS A 83 -4.37 -3.54 32.78
N ALA A 84 -5.57 -3.12 33.15
CA ALA A 84 -6.55 -2.59 32.21
C ALA A 84 -6.06 -1.26 31.62
N ALA A 85 -5.48 -0.39 32.43
CA ALA A 85 -4.89 0.87 31.97
C ALA A 85 -3.72 0.63 31.01
N ASP A 86 -2.79 -0.27 31.36
CA ASP A 86 -1.66 -0.64 30.49
C ASP A 86 -2.14 -1.21 29.15
N ALA A 87 -3.16 -2.08 29.17
CA ALA A 87 -3.73 -2.65 27.95
C ALA A 87 -4.40 -1.59 27.08
N VAL A 88 -5.13 -0.63 27.68
CA VAL A 88 -5.71 0.50 26.96
C VAL A 88 -4.62 1.35 26.31
N GLU A 89 -3.53 1.65 27.02
CA GLU A 89 -2.40 2.43 26.49
C GLU A 89 -1.76 1.73 25.27
N ARG A 90 -1.46 0.43 25.39
CA ARG A 90 -0.86 -0.34 24.28
C ARG A 90 -1.78 -0.42 23.06
N LEU A 91 -3.10 -0.53 23.27
CA LEU A 91 -4.07 -0.50 22.16
C LEU A 91 -4.12 0.88 21.49
N GLN A 92 -4.00 1.97 22.26
CA GLN A 92 -3.96 3.33 21.70
C GLN A 92 -2.72 3.54 20.81
N GLU A 93 -1.55 3.10 21.27
CA GLU A 93 -0.32 3.11 20.47
C GLU A 93 -0.48 2.31 19.19
N TYR A 94 -1.13 1.14 19.26
CA TYR A 94 -1.33 0.30 18.10
C TYR A 94 -2.28 0.94 17.07
N ALA A 95 -3.37 1.56 17.51
CA ALA A 95 -4.28 2.30 16.64
C ALA A 95 -3.57 3.50 15.97
N ALA A 96 -2.71 4.21 16.70
CA ALA A 96 -1.91 5.30 16.15
C ALA A 96 -0.93 4.81 15.08
N ALA A 97 -0.20 3.72 15.34
CA ALA A 97 0.72 3.12 14.38
C ALA A 97 0.01 2.66 13.09
N ALA A 98 -1.17 2.05 13.21
CA ALA A 98 -1.97 1.65 12.05
C ALA A 98 -2.34 2.86 11.18
N ARG A 99 -2.76 3.98 11.78
CA ARG A 99 -3.04 5.23 11.04
C ARG A 99 -1.82 5.81 10.35
N GLN A 100 -0.67 5.79 11.03
CA GLN A 100 0.59 6.26 10.44
C GLN A 100 0.98 5.41 9.21
N LEU A 101 0.77 4.10 9.25
CA LEU A 101 0.99 3.23 8.08
C LEU A 101 0.04 3.57 6.92
N ALA A 102 -1.24 3.79 7.19
CA ALA A 102 -2.19 4.21 6.16
C ALA A 102 -1.76 5.52 5.48
N GLN A 103 -1.34 6.51 6.26
CA GLN A 103 -0.85 7.78 5.73
C GLN A 103 0.45 7.62 4.93
N THR A 104 1.37 6.80 5.41
CA THR A 104 2.64 6.50 4.74
C THR A 104 2.40 5.84 3.37
N LEU A 105 1.46 4.90 3.29
CA LEU A 105 1.09 4.25 2.03
C LEU A 105 0.56 5.23 1.00
N ARG A 106 -0.32 6.16 1.41
CA ARG A 106 -0.85 7.21 0.51
C ARG A 106 0.25 8.17 0.06
N ALA A 107 1.13 8.58 0.98
CA ALA A 107 2.25 9.45 0.65
C ALA A 107 3.22 8.79 -0.35
N ALA A 108 3.55 7.51 -0.13
CA ALA A 108 4.39 6.74 -1.04
C ALA A 108 3.76 6.59 -2.42
N ALA A 109 2.45 6.34 -2.50
CA ALA A 109 1.73 6.26 -3.75
C ALA A 109 1.74 7.57 -4.53
N ALA A 110 1.50 8.71 -3.85
CA ALA A 110 1.56 10.02 -4.47
C ALA A 110 2.96 10.34 -5.02
N ALA A 111 4.01 10.02 -4.24
CA ALA A 111 5.39 10.20 -4.67
C ALA A 111 5.71 9.33 -5.91
N TYR A 112 5.24 8.08 -5.94
CA TYR A 112 5.43 7.19 -7.07
C TYR A 112 4.79 7.75 -8.35
N VAL A 113 3.53 8.16 -8.28
CA VAL A 113 2.80 8.75 -9.44
C VAL A 113 3.52 10.00 -9.95
N GLN A 114 4.02 10.85 -9.06
CA GLN A 114 4.77 12.04 -9.44
C GLN A 114 6.08 11.66 -10.17
N HIS A 115 6.86 10.74 -9.61
CA HIS A 115 8.13 10.31 -10.20
C HIS A 115 7.94 9.61 -11.55
N ASP A 116 6.90 8.80 -11.70
CA ASP A 116 6.57 8.15 -12.96
C ASP A 116 6.19 9.19 -14.03
N GLY A 117 5.35 10.17 -13.67
CA GLY A 117 5.00 11.29 -14.55
C GLY A 117 6.19 12.14 -14.98
N ASP A 118 7.08 12.48 -14.04
CA ASP A 118 8.31 13.24 -14.32
C ASP A 118 9.24 12.47 -15.26
N SER A 119 9.36 11.16 -15.06
CA SER A 119 10.16 10.26 -15.88
C SER A 119 9.59 10.11 -17.30
N ALA A 120 8.28 9.88 -17.42
CA ALA A 120 7.59 9.81 -18.71
C ALA A 120 7.74 11.12 -19.50
N ALA A 121 7.60 12.27 -18.82
CA ALA A 121 7.78 13.58 -19.44
C ALA A 121 9.23 13.80 -19.91
N ALA A 122 10.22 13.36 -19.14
CA ALA A 122 11.63 13.43 -19.53
C ALA A 122 11.92 12.56 -20.75
N LEU A 123 11.39 11.33 -20.78
CA LEU A 123 11.54 10.43 -21.92
C LEU A 123 10.88 11.01 -23.17
N ALA A 124 9.67 11.54 -23.07
CA ALA A 124 8.97 12.18 -24.19
C ALA A 124 9.75 13.34 -24.83
N ARG A 125 10.58 14.05 -24.07
CA ARG A 125 11.46 15.12 -24.58
C ARG A 125 12.70 14.61 -25.31
N THR A 126 13.09 13.35 -25.11
CA THR A 126 14.33 12.77 -25.65
C THR A 126 14.10 11.82 -26.83
N VAL A 127 12.86 11.40 -27.09
CA VAL A 127 12.49 10.61 -28.26
C VAL A 127 12.44 11.54 -29.48
N PRO A 128 13.32 11.37 -30.50
CA PRO A 128 13.22 12.14 -31.73
C PRO A 128 11.90 11.84 -32.45
N PRO A 129 11.31 12.79 -33.21
CA PRO A 129 10.09 12.54 -33.96
C PRO A 129 10.29 11.32 -34.86
N ALA A 130 9.28 10.44 -34.92
CA ALA A 130 9.28 9.28 -35.80
C ALA A 130 9.70 9.73 -37.21
N VAL A 131 10.80 9.17 -37.71
CA VAL A 131 11.23 9.39 -39.10
C VAL A 131 10.08 8.92 -39.98
N THR A 132 9.38 9.89 -40.59
CA THR A 132 8.43 9.62 -41.66
C THR A 132 9.20 9.10 -42.86
N VAL A 133 9.29 7.77 -42.97
CA VAL A 133 9.76 7.13 -44.20
C VAL A 133 8.71 7.41 -45.26
N SER A 134 8.99 8.40 -46.14
CA SER A 134 8.16 8.64 -47.32
C SER A 134 8.20 7.38 -48.20
N PRO A 135 7.05 6.86 -48.67
CA PRO A 135 7.03 5.74 -49.60
C PRO A 135 7.74 6.16 -50.89
N SER A 136 8.78 5.39 -51.26
CA SER A 136 9.53 5.55 -52.51
C SER A 136 8.59 5.60 -53.72
N GLN A 137 8.79 6.58 -54.60
CA GLN A 137 8.02 6.71 -55.84
C GLN A 137 8.14 5.45 -56.71
N PRO A 138 7.07 5.01 -57.39
CA PRO A 138 7.14 3.89 -58.32
C PRO A 138 8.00 4.26 -59.54
N VAL A 139 9.03 3.46 -59.81
CA VAL A 139 9.79 3.50 -61.06
C VAL A 139 8.84 3.18 -62.21
N GLY A 140 8.67 4.14 -63.13
CA GLY A 140 7.86 3.98 -64.33
C GLY A 140 8.43 2.90 -65.24
N VAL A 141 7.62 1.89 -65.55
CA VAL A 141 7.92 0.88 -66.56
C VAL A 141 7.64 1.51 -67.94
N GLY A 142 8.69 1.85 -68.67
CA GLY A 142 8.59 2.29 -70.05
C GLY A 142 8.26 1.13 -70.98
N HIS A 143 7.19 1.26 -71.76
CA HIS A 143 6.85 0.40 -72.88
C HIS A 143 7.80 0.63 -74.06
N ALA A 144 8.21 -0.47 -74.70
CA ALA A 144 8.49 -0.55 -76.13
C ALA A 144 8.05 -1.93 -76.65
#